data_AF-A0A834W332-F1
#
_entry.id   AF-A0A834W332-F1
#
_cell.length_a   1.000
_cell.length_b   1.000
_cell.length_c   1.000
_cell.angle_alpha   90.00
_cell.angle_beta   90.00
_cell.angle_gamma   90.00
#
_symmetry.space_group_name_H-M   'P 1'
#
loop_
_entity.id
_entity.type
_entity.pdbx_description
1 polymer ?
#
loop_
_entity_poly.entity_id
_entity_poly.type
_entity_poly.pdbx_seq_one_letter_code
_entity_poly.pdbx_strand_id
1 'polypeptide(L)'
;MVSLKPLADCPPNAAFFDAYYAAQDGKPVQISNAICVFQKHAGDIMWRHTEMEIPNHPTITEVRQDVSLVVRIVSTVGNYDYIIDWEFKPSGSIKLGVGLTGILGIKGTSYTHVDEIKEDDAFGTLLADNSIEWKECRSYGELET
;
A
#
# COMPACT_ATOMS: atom_id res chain seq x y z
N MET A 1 -12.50 -5.66 -2.20
CA MET A 1 -12.57 -4.30 -1.62
C MET A 1 -13.30 -4.36 -0.31
N VAL A 2 -12.87 -3.56 0.67
CA VAL A 2 -13.51 -3.45 1.99
C VAL A 2 -13.83 -1.99 2.31
N SER A 3 -14.67 -1.77 3.33
CA SER A 3 -15.06 -0.43 3.78
C SER A 3 -13.91 0.27 4.48
N LEU A 4 -13.51 1.44 3.97
CA LEU A 4 -12.43 2.26 4.51
C LEU A 4 -12.88 3.00 5.78
N LYS A 5 -12.00 3.05 6.78
CA LYS A 5 -12.20 3.76 8.05
C LYS A 5 -11.68 5.19 7.94
N PRO A 6 -12.56 6.21 8.06
CA PRO A 6 -12.14 7.60 8.10
C PRO A 6 -11.10 7.86 9.18
N LEU A 7 -10.14 8.75 8.90
CA LEU A 7 -9.04 9.15 9.78
C LEU A 7 -7.98 8.08 10.09
N ALA A 8 -8.25 6.81 9.78
CA ALA A 8 -7.29 5.72 9.92
C ALA A 8 -6.74 5.29 8.54
N ASP A 9 -7.62 4.86 7.64
CA ASP A 9 -7.22 4.41 6.29
C ASP A 9 -7.02 5.58 5.33
N CYS A 10 -7.72 6.70 5.57
CA CYS A 10 -7.71 7.88 4.71
C CYS A 10 -7.67 9.17 5.54
N PRO A 11 -7.02 10.23 5.04
CA PRO A 11 -6.84 11.47 5.79
C PRO A 11 -8.17 12.26 5.97
N PRO A 12 -8.19 13.28 6.86
CA PRO A 12 -9.40 14.04 7.17
C PRO A 12 -10.03 14.78 5.98
N ASN A 13 -9.23 15.11 4.96
CA ASN A 13 -9.67 15.81 3.75
C ASN A 13 -10.17 14.84 2.65
N ALA A 14 -10.36 13.56 2.96
CA ALA A 14 -10.81 12.57 1.99
C ALA A 14 -12.33 12.63 1.76
N ALA A 15 -12.71 12.56 0.49
CA ALA A 15 -14.06 12.23 0.07
C ALA A 15 -14.20 10.72 -0.07
N PHE A 16 -15.32 10.15 0.38
CA PHE A 16 -15.59 8.72 0.32
C PHE A 16 -16.69 8.41 -0.68
N PHE A 17 -16.55 7.27 -1.34
CA PHE A 17 -17.50 6.78 -2.34
C PHE A 17 -17.85 5.33 -2.04
N ASP A 18 -19.13 5.02 -2.17
CA ASP A 18 -19.63 3.66 -2.09
C ASP A 18 -19.41 2.94 -3.42
N ALA A 19 -19.28 1.62 -3.35
CA ALA A 19 -19.25 0.76 -4.54
C ALA A 19 -20.25 -0.37 -4.40
N TYR A 20 -20.64 -0.96 -5.53
CA TYR A 20 -21.48 -2.14 -5.57
C TYR A 20 -20.78 -3.26 -6.34
N TYR A 21 -20.97 -4.49 -5.88
CA TYR A 21 -20.58 -5.69 -6.63
C TYR A 21 -21.73 -6.69 -6.69
N ALA A 22 -21.69 -7.62 -7.64
CA ALA A 22 -22.66 -8.70 -7.73
C ALA A 22 -22.26 -9.85 -6.79
N ALA A 23 -23.15 -10.24 -5.89
CA ALA A 23 -23.00 -11.46 -5.09
C ALA A 23 -23.13 -12.72 -5.96
N GLN A 24 -22.83 -13.89 -5.37
CA GLN A 24 -22.98 -15.18 -6.04
C GLN A 24 -24.41 -15.48 -6.52
N ASP A 25 -25.42 -14.90 -5.85
CA ASP A 25 -26.83 -15.00 -6.24
C ASP A 25 -27.28 -13.89 -7.22
N GLY A 26 -26.33 -13.07 -7.71
CA GLY A 26 -26.57 -11.98 -8.66
C GLY A 26 -27.12 -10.70 -8.03
N LYS A 27 -27.38 -10.66 -6.72
CA LYS A 27 -27.88 -9.44 -6.07
C LYS A 27 -26.77 -8.42 -5.87
N PRO A 28 -27.05 -7.11 -6.01
CA PRO A 28 -26.07 -6.07 -5.73
C PRO A 28 -25.79 -6.00 -4.22
N VAL A 29 -24.51 -5.97 -3.86
CA VAL A 29 -24.04 -5.75 -2.49
C VAL A 29 -23.29 -4.42 -2.45
N GLN A 30 -23.74 -3.54 -1.58
CA GLN A 30 -23.10 -2.25 -1.32
C GLN A 30 -21.89 -2.44 -0.40
N ILE A 31 -20.80 -1.75 -0.72
CA ILE A 31 -19.66 -1.54 0.15
C ILE A 31 -19.62 -0.04 0.44
N SER A 32 -19.99 0.35 1.66
CA SER A 32 -19.89 1.75 2.08
C SER A 32 -18.44 2.18 2.19
N ASN A 33 -18.10 3.42 1.80
CA ASN A 33 -16.73 3.95 1.85
C ASN A 33 -15.71 3.03 1.15
N ALA A 34 -16.06 2.44 0.00
CA ALA A 34 -15.20 1.50 -0.72
C ALA A 34 -13.96 2.17 -1.32
N ILE A 35 -14.08 3.46 -1.67
CA ILE A 35 -13.04 4.26 -2.29
C ILE A 35 -12.91 5.55 -1.48
N CYS A 36 -11.68 6.02 -1.25
CA CYS A 36 -11.45 7.37 -0.77
C CYS A 36 -10.56 8.15 -1.75
N VAL A 37 -10.89 9.43 -1.94
CA VAL A 37 -10.18 10.34 -2.83
C VAL A 37 -9.73 11.55 -2.03
N PHE A 38 -8.45 11.88 -2.06
CA PHE A 38 -7.90 12.99 -1.26
C PHE A 38 -6.72 13.67 -1.95
N GLN A 39 -6.51 14.93 -1.59
CA GLN A 39 -5.27 15.64 -1.92
C GLN A 39 -4.18 15.27 -0.92
N LYS A 40 -3.01 14.89 -1.42
CA LYS A 40 -1.84 14.53 -0.63
C LYS A 40 -0.84 15.68 -0.65
N HIS A 41 -0.52 16.18 0.53
CA HIS A 41 0.51 17.19 0.76
C HIS A 41 1.75 16.51 1.38
N ALA A 42 2.58 15.88 0.53
CA ALA A 42 3.74 15.12 0.99
C ALA A 42 4.95 15.99 1.41
N GLY A 43 4.86 17.30 1.18
CA GLY A 43 5.99 18.23 1.39
C GLY A 43 6.95 18.31 0.20
N ASP A 44 6.65 17.61 -0.90
CA ASP A 44 7.47 17.62 -2.11
C ASP A 44 7.34 18.96 -2.88
N ILE A 45 8.43 19.35 -3.52
CA ILE A 45 8.49 20.53 -4.41
C ILE A 45 8.20 20.05 -5.83
N MET A 46 7.19 20.64 -6.49
CA MET A 46 6.87 20.33 -7.88
C MET A 46 7.94 20.92 -8.80
N TRP A 47 8.20 22.21 -8.65
CA TRP A 47 9.33 22.90 -9.27
C TRP A 47 9.66 24.17 -8.48
N ARG A 48 10.91 24.62 -8.60
CA ARG A 48 11.36 25.89 -8.04
C ARG A 48 12.47 26.50 -8.88
N HIS A 49 12.56 27.82 -8.87
CA HIS A 49 13.67 28.55 -9.45
C HIS A 49 13.97 29.81 -8.63
N THR A 50 15.26 30.15 -8.51
CA THR A 50 15.73 31.38 -7.90
C THR A 50 16.72 32.03 -8.85
N GLU A 51 16.37 33.22 -9.34
CA GLU A 51 17.18 34.03 -10.26
C GLU A 51 17.82 35.18 -9.49
N MET A 52 19.13 35.35 -9.66
CA MET A 52 19.96 36.32 -8.94
C MET A 52 20.87 37.14 -9.87
N GLU A 53 20.97 36.78 -11.14
CA GLU A 53 21.94 37.32 -12.09
C GLU A 53 21.38 38.42 -12.99
N ILE A 54 20.07 38.73 -12.91
CA ILE A 54 19.48 39.82 -13.69
C ILE A 54 19.97 41.18 -13.14
N PRO A 55 20.72 41.98 -13.93
CA PRO A 55 21.24 43.26 -13.47
C PRO A 55 20.11 44.23 -13.12
N ASN A 56 20.28 44.98 -12.02
CA ASN A 56 19.32 45.96 -11.52
C ASN A 56 17.94 45.39 -11.15
N HIS A 57 17.80 44.07 -11.03
CA HIS A 57 16.60 43.42 -10.51
C HIS A 57 16.85 42.82 -9.13
N PRO A 58 15.86 42.86 -8.22
CA PRO A 58 15.93 42.11 -6.98
C PRO A 58 15.91 40.60 -7.27
N THR A 59 16.39 39.80 -6.32
CA THR A 59 16.27 38.33 -6.38
C THR A 59 14.83 37.90 -6.60
N ILE A 60 14.58 37.09 -7.62
CA ILE A 60 13.26 36.54 -7.96
C ILE A 60 13.26 35.08 -7.56
N THR A 61 12.27 34.65 -6.77
CA THR A 61 12.11 33.25 -6.39
C THR A 61 10.68 32.81 -6.63
N GLU A 62 10.52 31.75 -7.42
CA GLU A 62 9.24 31.12 -7.71
C GLU A 62 9.28 29.65 -7.27
N VAL A 63 8.25 29.22 -6.54
CA VAL A 63 8.15 27.86 -6.00
C VAL A 63 6.72 27.37 -6.16
N ARG A 64 6.56 26.12 -6.58
CA ARG A 64 5.28 25.41 -6.58
C ARG A 64 5.41 24.12 -5.81
N GLN A 65 4.47 23.91 -4.90
CA GLN A 65 4.34 22.66 -4.13
C GLN A 65 3.74 21.56 -5.01
N ASP A 66 4.15 20.32 -4.75
CA ASP A 66 3.57 19.15 -5.38
C ASP A 66 2.39 18.65 -4.54
N VAL A 67 1.19 18.87 -5.07
CA VAL A 67 -0.06 18.42 -4.45
C VAL A 67 -0.69 17.41 -5.40
N SER A 68 -0.62 16.13 -5.03
CA SER A 68 -1.16 15.05 -5.84
C SER A 68 -2.56 14.65 -5.40
N LEU A 69 -3.35 14.12 -6.34
CA LEU A 69 -4.65 13.53 -6.06
C LEU A 69 -4.47 12.01 -5.91
N VAL A 70 -4.87 11.45 -4.78
CA VAL A 70 -4.80 10.00 -4.53
C VAL A 70 -6.20 9.42 -4.55
N VAL A 71 -6.38 8.33 -5.30
CA VAL A 71 -7.55 7.44 -5.24
C VAL A 71 -7.10 6.15 -4.58
N ARG A 72 -7.62 5.86 -3.39
CA ARG A 72 -7.25 4.70 -2.59
C ARG A 72 -8.40 3.71 -2.48
N ILE A 73 -8.06 2.43 -2.61
CA ILE A 73 -8.90 1.30 -2.22
C ILE A 73 -8.11 0.34 -1.33
N VAL A 74 -8.81 -0.43 -0.49
CA VAL A 74 -8.22 -1.55 0.24
C VAL A 74 -8.93 -2.84 -0.13
N SER A 75 -8.18 -3.90 -0.36
CA SER A 75 -8.72 -5.24 -0.56
C SER A 75 -8.12 -6.19 0.44
N THR A 76 -8.97 -6.86 1.21
CA THR A 76 -8.58 -7.92 2.14
C THR A 76 -8.88 -9.27 1.49
N VAL A 77 -7.89 -10.17 1.47
CA VAL A 77 -8.05 -11.54 0.97
C VAL A 77 -7.43 -12.48 2.00
N GLY A 78 -8.28 -13.25 2.68
CA GLY A 78 -7.84 -14.11 3.77
C GLY A 78 -7.20 -13.27 4.89
N ASN A 79 -5.92 -13.54 5.15
CA ASN A 79 -5.13 -12.91 6.21
C ASN A 79 -4.38 -11.63 5.79
N TYR A 80 -4.38 -11.28 4.50
CA TYR A 80 -3.62 -10.13 3.98
C TYR A 80 -4.51 -8.97 3.53
N ASP A 81 -3.99 -7.76 3.73
CA ASP A 81 -4.61 -6.50 3.33
C ASP A 81 -3.72 -5.76 2.32
N TYR A 82 -4.31 -5.43 1.17
CA TYR A 82 -3.65 -4.75 0.06
C TYR A 82 -4.20 -3.33 -0.07
N ILE A 83 -3.35 -2.32 0.18
CA ILE A 83 -3.68 -0.90 0.01
C ILE A 83 -3.23 -0.51 -1.39
N ILE A 84 -4.16 -0.09 -2.25
CA ILE A 84 -3.86 0.26 -3.64
C ILE A 84 -4.13 1.74 -3.84
N ASP A 85 -3.08 2.49 -4.17
CA ASP A 85 -3.11 3.93 -4.39
C ASP A 85 -2.81 4.26 -5.84
N TRP A 86 -3.74 4.97 -6.48
CA TRP A 86 -3.50 5.66 -7.74
C TRP A 86 -3.25 7.14 -7.45
N GLU A 87 -2.01 7.58 -7.64
CA GLU A 87 -1.58 8.95 -7.39
C GLU A 87 -1.39 9.71 -8.71
N PHE A 88 -2.22 10.73 -8.93
CA PHE A 88 -2.19 11.62 -10.09
C PHE A 88 -1.44 12.90 -9.72
N LYS A 89 -0.35 13.17 -10.43
CA LYS A 89 0.49 14.34 -10.20
C LYS A 89 0.15 15.48 -11.16
N PRO A 90 0.26 16.76 -10.75
CA PRO A 90 0.03 17.90 -11.64
C PRO A 90 1.00 17.95 -12.84
N SER A 91 2.15 17.28 -12.75
CA SER A 91 3.08 17.07 -13.87
C SER A 91 2.53 16.17 -14.99
N GLY A 92 1.35 15.55 -14.80
CA GLY A 92 0.77 14.55 -15.70
C GLY A 92 1.23 13.12 -15.42
N SER A 93 2.12 12.90 -14.44
CA SER A 93 2.55 11.56 -14.06
C SER A 93 1.47 10.82 -13.27
N ILE A 94 1.32 9.52 -13.54
CA ILE A 94 0.47 8.62 -12.76
C ILE A 94 1.39 7.63 -12.05
N LYS A 95 1.26 7.52 -10.73
CA LYS A 95 1.98 6.56 -9.90
C LYS A 95 1.00 5.54 -9.33
N LEU A 96 1.35 4.27 -9.44
CA LEU A 96 0.65 3.18 -8.78
C LEU A 96 1.49 2.71 -7.59
N GLY A 97 0.89 2.70 -6.40
CA GLY A 97 1.49 2.16 -5.18
C GLY A 97 0.65 1.01 -4.64
N VAL A 98 1.33 -0.03 -4.16
CA VAL A 98 0.69 -1.14 -3.42
C VAL A 98 1.37 -1.30 -2.08
N GLY A 99 0.62 -1.09 -1.00
CA GLY A 99 1.04 -1.36 0.38
C GLY A 99 0.54 -2.73 0.84
N LEU A 100 1.38 -3.47 1.55
CA LEU A 100 1.05 -4.77 2.11
C LEU A 100 0.99 -4.68 3.64
N THR A 101 -0.13 -5.13 4.21
CA THR A 101 -0.31 -5.27 5.66
C THR A 101 -1.19 -6.49 5.94
N GLY A 102 -1.69 -6.62 7.17
CA GLY A 102 -2.48 -7.76 7.63
C GLY A 102 -1.69 -8.66 8.57
N ILE A 103 -2.00 -9.95 8.53
CA ILE A 103 -1.47 -10.97 9.44
C ILE A 103 -0.72 -12.00 8.61
N LEU A 104 0.48 -12.39 9.04
CA LEU A 104 1.28 -13.41 8.33
C LEU A 104 0.59 -14.78 8.37
N GLY A 105 0.74 -15.55 7.30
CA GLY A 105 0.40 -16.97 7.31
C GLY A 105 1.40 -17.72 8.19
N ILE A 106 0.93 -18.48 9.18
CA ILE A 106 1.78 -19.17 10.16
C ILE A 106 1.57 -20.68 10.11
N LYS A 107 2.69 -21.43 10.15
CA LYS A 107 2.73 -22.86 10.44
C LYS A 107 3.09 -23.05 11.93
N GLY A 108 2.24 -23.75 12.66
CA GLY A 108 2.52 -24.14 14.04
C GLY A 108 3.66 -25.15 14.14
N THR A 109 4.53 -25.00 15.13
CA THR A 109 5.66 -25.89 15.40
C THR A 109 5.89 -26.07 16.91
N SER A 110 6.64 -27.08 17.33
CA SER A 110 7.12 -27.21 18.72
C SER A 110 8.31 -26.30 19.04
N TYR A 111 8.94 -25.68 18.04
CA TYR A 111 10.17 -24.91 18.23
C TYR A 111 9.95 -23.60 18.98
N THR A 112 10.87 -23.28 19.87
CA THR A 112 10.94 -22.00 20.60
C THR A 112 12.21 -21.22 20.28
N HIS A 113 13.26 -21.90 19.78
CA HIS A 113 14.52 -21.28 19.40
C HIS A 113 14.94 -21.70 17.99
N VAL A 114 15.70 -20.85 17.31
CA VAL A 114 16.13 -21.07 15.91
C VAL A 114 16.99 -22.33 15.76
N ASP A 115 17.81 -22.65 16.77
CA ASP A 115 18.70 -23.82 16.76
C ASP A 115 17.94 -25.16 16.83
N GLU A 116 16.64 -25.14 17.14
CA GLU A 116 15.78 -26.33 17.19
C GLU A 116 15.20 -26.69 15.80
N ILE A 117 15.29 -25.77 14.83
CA ILE A 117 14.71 -25.94 13.49
C ILE A 117 15.48 -27.03 12.74
N LYS A 118 14.76 -28.07 12.31
CA LYS A 118 15.32 -29.12 11.46
C LYS A 118 15.44 -28.62 10.02
N GLU A 119 16.42 -29.12 9.30
CA GLU A 119 16.66 -28.77 7.88
C GLU A 119 15.41 -29.03 7.02
N ASP A 120 14.73 -30.15 7.26
CA ASP A 120 13.46 -30.52 6.62
C ASP A 120 12.26 -29.63 7.02
N ASP A 121 12.39 -28.73 7.99
CA ASP A 121 11.35 -27.79 8.43
C ASP A 121 11.73 -26.31 8.21
N ALA A 122 12.88 -26.05 7.56
CA ALA A 122 13.42 -24.71 7.28
C ALA A 122 12.71 -23.97 6.12
N PHE A 123 11.38 -24.07 6.04
CA PHE A 123 10.58 -23.46 4.96
C PHE A 123 10.18 -22.00 5.23
N GLY A 124 10.60 -21.44 6.36
CA GLY A 124 10.28 -20.08 6.76
C GLY A 124 11.04 -19.66 8.00
N THR A 125 10.79 -18.42 8.42
CA THR A 125 11.47 -17.83 9.59
C THR A 125 10.66 -18.13 10.86
N LEU A 126 11.31 -18.52 11.96
CA LEU A 126 10.68 -18.56 13.28
C LEU A 126 10.46 -17.12 13.75
N LEU A 127 9.20 -16.70 13.84
CA LEU A 127 8.83 -15.32 14.16
C LEU A 127 8.54 -15.14 15.66
N ALA A 128 8.06 -16.20 16.30
CA ALA A 128 7.76 -16.29 17.71
C ALA A 128 7.78 -17.76 18.14
N ASP A 129 7.72 -18.01 19.45
CA ASP A 129 7.55 -19.37 19.99
C ASP A 129 6.41 -20.09 19.24
N ASN A 130 6.72 -21.30 18.81
CA ASN A 130 5.80 -22.20 18.14
C ASN A 130 5.28 -21.73 16.76
N SER A 131 5.86 -20.67 16.18
CA SER A 131 5.30 -19.98 15.01
C SER A 131 6.33 -19.72 13.91
N ILE A 132 6.29 -20.51 12.83
CA ILE A 132 7.10 -20.31 11.63
C ILE A 132 6.26 -19.65 10.53
N GLU A 133 6.83 -18.66 9.83
CA GLU A 133 6.22 -18.07 8.63
C GLU A 133 5.99 -19.14 7.56
N TRP A 134 4.75 -19.25 7.06
CA TRP A 134 4.43 -20.17 5.98
C TRP A 134 4.59 -19.48 4.62
N LYS A 135 5.56 -19.95 3.82
CA LYS A 135 5.70 -19.51 2.43
C LYS A 135 4.84 -20.40 1.51
N GLU A 136 3.80 -19.80 0.94
CA GLU A 136 2.85 -20.47 0.03
C GLU A 136 3.48 -20.82 -1.34
N CYS A 137 4.59 -20.18 -1.72
CA CYS A 137 5.20 -20.36 -3.04
C CYS A 137 6.44 -21.28 -2.97
N ARG A 138 6.28 -22.54 -3.37
CA ARG A 138 7.41 -23.36 -3.86
C ARG A 138 7.75 -22.87 -5.27
N SER A 139 9.00 -22.48 -5.53
CA SER A 139 9.54 -22.66 -6.88
C SER A 139 9.57 -24.17 -7.13
N TYR A 140 8.58 -24.67 -7.86
CA TYR A 140 8.68 -25.99 -8.45
C TYR A 140 9.78 -25.93 -9.53
N GLY A 141 10.93 -26.55 -9.25
CA GLY A 141 11.94 -26.88 -10.25
C GLY A 141 13.26 -26.13 -10.11
N GLU A 142 14.18 -26.70 -9.32
CA GLU A 142 15.53 -26.90 -9.86
C GLU A 142 15.40 -28.02 -10.90
N LEU A 143 15.28 -27.65 -12.17
CA LEU A 143 15.65 -28.54 -13.27
C LEU A 143 17.16 -28.40 -13.42
N GLU A 144 17.85 -29.52 -13.25
CA GLU A 144 19.25 -29.72 -13.61
C GLU A 144 19.56 -29.10 -14.98
N THR A 145 20.64 -28.34 -15.05
CA THR A 145 21.44 -28.10 -16.27
C THR A 145 22.89 -28.37 -15.96
#